data_AF-A0A962L7J5-F1
#
_entry.id   AF-A0A962L7J5-F1
#
_cell.length_a   1.000
_cell.length_b   1.000
_cell.length_c   1.000
_cell.angle_alpha   90.00
_cell.angle_beta   90.00
_cell.angle_gamma   90.00
#
_symmetry.space_group_name_H-M   'P 1'
#
loop_
_entity.id
_entity.type
_entity.pdbx_description
1 polymer ?
#
loop_
_entity_poly.entity_id
_entity_poly.type
_entity_poly.pdbx_seq_one_letter_code
_entity_poly.pdbx_strand_id
1 'polypeptide(L)' 'MKTPKLLKKAEEILSAEKMKRRDKKKSLKDILQKLKKRKRKLVHKLEAEKNKSDKEKIRKHLAVIRAQRKKGLKALKDLK' A
#
# COMPACT_ATOMS: atom_id res chain seq x y z
N MET A 1 -32.08 -2.44 26.89
CA MET A 1 -32.32 -1.52 25.75
C MET A 1 -33.32 -2.18 24.81
N LYS A 2 -34.26 -1.43 24.20
CA LYS A 2 -35.21 -2.00 23.23
C LYS A 2 -34.47 -2.45 21.96
N THR A 3 -34.87 -3.57 21.37
CA THR A 3 -34.28 -4.18 20.16
C THR A 3 -33.97 -3.20 19.02
N PRO A 4 -34.82 -2.21 18.69
CA PRO A 4 -34.51 -1.24 17.62
C PRO A 4 -33.25 -0.39 17.89
N LYS A 5 -33.00 -0.04 19.15
CA LYS A 5 -31.79 0.72 19.54
C LYS A 5 -30.52 -0.12 19.39
N LEU A 6 -30.61 -1.43 19.62
CA LEU A 6 -29.49 -2.36 19.44
C LEU A 6 -29.16 -2.54 17.96
N LEU A 7 -30.18 -2.71 17.11
CA LEU A 7 -30.01 -2.82 15.66
C LEU A 7 -29.38 -1.56 15.07
N LYS A 8 -29.85 -0.37 15.46
CA LYS A 8 -29.28 0.90 15.01
C LYS A 8 -27.81 1.04 15.40
N LYS A 9 -27.44 0.69 16.64
CA LYS A 9 -26.04 0.70 17.08
C LYS A 9 -25.18 -0.30 16.30
N ALA A 10 -25.70 -1.50 16.03
CA ALA A 10 -24.99 -2.48 15.23
C ALA A 10 -24.73 -1.97 13.81
N GLU A 11 -25.71 -1.34 13.18
CA GLU A 11 -25.58 -0.76 11.84
C GLU A 11 -24.58 0.40 11.79
N GLU A 12 -24.59 1.28 12.80
CA GLU A 12 -23.61 2.37 12.94
C GLU A 12 -22.19 1.83 13.08
N ILE A 13 -21.97 0.80 13.92
CA ILE A 13 -20.67 0.15 14.09
C ILE A 13 -20.19 -0.48 12.78
N LEU A 14 -21.03 -1.29 12.13
CA LEU A 14 -20.70 -1.96 10.87
C LEU A 14 -20.40 -0.95 9.76
N SER A 15 -21.14 0.17 9.72
CA SER A 15 -20.91 1.25 8.76
C SER A 15 -19.59 1.97 9.00
N ALA A 16 -19.25 2.26 10.27
CA ALA A 16 -17.98 2.86 10.64
C ALA A 16 -16.79 1.94 10.30
N GLU A 17 -16.90 0.64 10.54
CA GLU A 17 -15.89 -0.34 10.15
C GLU A 17 -15.70 -0.40 8.62
N LYS A 18 -16.80 -0.38 7.87
CA LYS A 18 -16.78 -0.35 6.40
C LYS A 18 -16.08 0.90 5.88
N MET A 19 -16.33 2.06 6.48
CA MET A 19 -15.63 3.30 6.13
C MET A 19 -14.13 3.20 6.43
N LYS A 20 -13.76 2.79 7.65
CA LYS A 20 -12.35 2.61 8.04
C LYS A 20 -11.62 1.63 7.10
N ARG A 21 -12.28 0.55 6.66
CA ARG A 21 -11.72 -0.41 5.69
C ARG A 21 -11.50 0.23 4.32
N ARG A 22 -12.44 1.05 3.84
CA ARG A 22 -12.32 1.80 2.57
C ARG A 22 -11.16 2.80 2.62
N ASP A 23 -11.01 3.54 3.71
CA ASP A 23 -9.93 4.52 3.87
C ASP A 23 -8.57 3.84 3.90
N LYS A 24 -8.41 2.78 4.69
CA LYS A 24 -7.20 1.95 4.69
C LYS A 24 -6.84 1.46 3.28
N LYS A 25 -7.85 0.99 2.53
CA LYS A 25 -7.66 0.52 1.15
C LYS A 25 -7.21 1.65 0.22
N LYS A 26 -7.77 2.85 0.35
CA LYS A 26 -7.39 4.04 -0.43
C LYS A 26 -5.95 4.45 -0.14
N SER A 27 -5.60 4.64 1.13
CA SER A 27 -4.23 5.00 1.54
C SER A 27 -3.19 3.96 1.08
N LEU A 28 -3.50 2.66 1.18
CA LEU A 28 -2.61 1.61 0.72
C LEU A 28 -2.42 1.62 -0.80
N LYS A 29 -3.48 1.87 -1.58
CA LYS A 29 -3.39 2.03 -3.03
C LYS A 29 -2.50 3.21 -3.40
N ASP A 30 -2.63 4.34 -2.71
CA ASP A 30 -1.82 5.54 -2.96
C ASP A 30 -0.33 5.28 -2.69
N ILE A 31 -0.01 4.62 -1.56
CA ILE A 31 1.35 4.21 -1.24
C ILE A 31 1.91 3.26 -2.31
N LEU A 32 1.13 2.25 -2.71
CA LEU A 32 1.52 1.33 -3.77
C LEU A 32 1.74 2.05 -5.10
N GLN A 33 0.95 3.08 -5.44
CA GLN A 33 1.15 3.86 -6.65
C GLN A 33 2.46 4.68 -6.57
N LYS A 34 2.74 5.32 -5.43
CA LYS A 34 4.00 6.03 -5.17
C LYS A 34 5.21 5.10 -5.30
N LEU A 35 5.15 3.89 -4.73
CA LEU A 35 6.19 2.88 -4.88
C LEU A 35 6.36 2.42 -6.34
N LYS A 36 5.27 2.36 -7.15
CA LYS A 36 5.34 2.05 -8.59
C LYS A 36 6.17 3.10 -9.31
N LYS A 37 5.85 4.37 -9.07
CA LYS A 37 6.53 5.52 -9.68
C LYS A 37 8.00 5.55 -9.26
N ARG A 38 8.30 5.34 -7.98
CA ARG A 38 9.68 5.31 -7.47
C ARG A 38 10.50 4.16 -8.06
N LYS A 39 9.91 2.96 -8.19
CA LYS A 39 10.55 1.82 -8.87
C LYS A 39 10.96 2.19 -10.30
N ARG A 40 10.04 2.76 -11.08
CA ARG A 40 10.32 3.17 -12.48
C ARG A 40 11.48 4.17 -12.55
N LYS A 41 11.45 5.22 -11.70
CA LYS A 41 12.53 6.20 -11.62
C LYS A 41 13.89 5.57 -11.29
N LEU A 42 13.93 4.61 -10.36
CA LEU A 42 15.18 3.92 -10.00
C LEU A 42 15.68 2.97 -11.07
N VAL A 43 14.78 2.34 -11.85
CA VAL A 43 15.18 1.52 -13.00
C VAL A 43 15.85 2.40 -14.06
N HIS A 44 15.24 3.52 -14.43
CA HIS A 44 15.86 4.46 -15.36
C HIS A 44 17.18 5.03 -14.85
N LYS A 45 17.29 5.34 -13.55
CA LYS A 45 18.56 5.73 -12.95
C LYS A 45 19.61 4.63 -13.04
N LEU A 46 19.24 3.37 -12.82
CA LEU A 46 20.17 2.24 -12.90
C LEU A 46 20.73 2.05 -14.32
N GLU A 47 19.89 2.27 -15.34
CA GLU A 47 20.25 2.19 -16.75
C GLU A 47 21.26 3.28 -17.15
N ALA A 48 21.07 4.50 -16.65
CA ALA A 48 21.95 5.64 -16.92
C ALA A 48 23.22 5.70 -16.05
N GLU A 49 23.22 5.03 -14.90
CA GLU A 49 24.34 5.05 -13.96
C GLU A 49 25.57 4.35 -14.57
N LYS A 50 26.76 4.89 -14.33
CA LYS A 50 28.03 4.27 -14.77
C LYS A 50 28.84 3.79 -13.58
N ASN A 51 28.68 4.40 -12.41
CA ASN A 51 29.39 4.03 -11.20
C ASN A 51 28.87 2.69 -10.64
N LYS A 52 29.78 1.72 -10.46
CA LYS A 52 29.44 0.38 -9.96
C LYS A 52 28.87 0.42 -8.53
N SER A 53 29.42 1.27 -7.66
CA SER A 53 28.95 1.40 -6.27
C SER A 53 27.53 1.98 -6.22
N ASP A 54 27.23 2.98 -7.05
CA ASP A 54 25.91 3.60 -7.08
C ASP A 54 24.88 2.71 -7.77
N LYS A 55 25.29 1.93 -8.78
CA LYS A 55 24.46 0.83 -9.33
C LYS A 55 24.06 -0.15 -8.24
N GLU A 56 24.98 -0.55 -7.38
CA GLU A 56 24.68 -1.49 -6.30
C GLU A 56 23.71 -0.91 -5.28
N LYS A 57 23.90 0.36 -4.88
CA LYS A 57 22.95 1.08 -4.01
C LYS A 57 21.55 1.12 -4.65
N ILE A 58 21.46 1.49 -5.94
CA ILE A 58 20.18 1.54 -6.64
C ILE A 58 19.52 0.15 -6.70
N ARG A 59 20.29 -0.93 -6.92
CA ARG A 59 19.79 -2.31 -6.90
C ARG A 59 19.24 -2.70 -5.52
N LYS A 60 19.94 -2.36 -4.43
CA LYS A 60 19.46 -2.59 -3.05
C LYS A 60 18.14 -1.86 -2.80
N HIS A 61 18.04 -0.59 -3.18
CA HIS A 61 16.79 0.18 -3.07
C HIS A 61 15.65 -0.43 -3.90
N LEU A 62 15.95 -0.90 -5.12
CA LEU A 62 14.96 -1.58 -5.97
C LEU A 62 14.45 -2.87 -5.32
N ALA A 63 15.33 -3.65 -4.68
CA ALA A 63 14.95 -4.88 -3.98
C ALA A 63 13.97 -4.58 -2.83
N VAL A 64 14.29 -3.58 -2.00
CA VAL A 64 13.41 -3.14 -0.89
C VAL A 64 12.04 -2.70 -1.43
N ILE A 65 12.00 -1.86 -2.47
CA ILE A 65 10.74 -1.39 -3.06
C ILE A 65 9.91 -2.55 -3.63
N ARG A 66 10.56 -3.52 -4.30
CA ARG A 66 9.88 -4.72 -4.81
C ARG A 66 9.28 -5.55 -3.66
N ALA A 67 10.03 -5.77 -2.59
CA ALA A 67 9.56 -6.51 -1.42
C ALA A 67 8.38 -5.79 -0.74
N GLN A 68 8.50 -4.48 -0.50
CA GLN A 68 7.44 -3.70 0.13
C GLN A 68 6.18 -3.62 -0.74
N ARG A 69 6.34 -3.47 -2.06
CA ARG A 69 5.21 -3.52 -3.00
C ARG A 69 4.51 -4.88 -2.97
N LYS A 70 5.26 -5.98 -2.93
CA LYS A 70 4.69 -7.34 -2.82
C LYS A 70 3.91 -7.51 -1.52
N LYS A 71 4.46 -7.05 -0.39
CA LYS A 71 3.77 -7.06 0.91
C LYS A 71 2.49 -6.23 0.86
N GLY A 72 2.54 -5.00 0.36
CA GLY A 72 1.36 -4.14 0.26
C GLY A 72 0.29 -4.69 -0.69
N LEU A 73 0.66 -5.36 -1.78
CA LEU A 73 -0.31 -6.03 -2.66
C LEU A 73 -1.00 -7.21 -1.97
N LYS A 74 -0.31 -7.96 -1.10
CA LYS A 74 -0.93 -9.00 -0.28
C LYS A 74 -1.93 -8.38 0.70
N ALA A 75 -1.50 -7.39 1.48
CA ALA A 75 -2.38 -6.68 2.41
C ALA A 75 -3.62 -6.08 1.72
N LEU A 76 -3.49 -5.59 0.48
CA LEU A 76 -4.62 -5.08 -0.29
C LEU A 76 -5.63 -6.17 -0.68
N LYS A 77 -5.18 -7.41 -0.91
CA LYS A 77 -6.05 -8.56 -1.16
C LYS A 77 -6.79 -8.96 0.11
N ASP A 78 -6.12 -8.94 1.26
CA ASP A 78 -6.74 -9.28 2.56
C ASP A 78 -7.78 -8.22 2.99
N LEU A 79 -7.58 -6.97 2.56
CA LEU A 79 -8.55 -5.88 2.72
C LEU A 79 -9.71 -5.91 1.72
N LYS A 80 -9.74 -6.86 0.77
CA LYS A 80 -10.82 -6.99 -0.22
C LYS A 80 -12.01 -7.72 0.35
#